data_AF-A0AA35S853-F1
#
_entry.id   AF-A0AA35S853-F1
#
_cell.length_a   1.000
_cell.length_b   1.000
_cell.length_c   1.000
_cell.angle_alpha   90.00
_cell.angle_beta   90.00
_cell.angle_gamma   90.00
#
_symmetry.space_group_name_H-M   'P 1'
#
loop_
_entity.id
_entity.type
_entity.pdbx_description
1 polymer ?
#
loop_
_entity_poly.entity_id
_entity_poly.type
_entity_poly.pdbx_seq_one_letter_code
_entity_poly.pdbx_strand_id
1 'polypeptide(L)'
;MRDWRCTQTAILLVTVTFLQFQTVESAYQLRVRAHRYRNSDSRLSDDSSCDGFFGGQCENRFNFCMRGHGASRDNNWNNCPRGSFTTGEVGDDDFYFGTYQIYSGVPNPMVFSGTIWEVRV
;
A
#
# COMPACT_ATOMS: atom_id res chain seq x y z
N MET A 1 42.69 56.27 46.95
CA MET A 1 42.19 56.20 45.56
C MET A 1 41.71 54.76 45.35
N ARG A 2 40.41 54.53 45.15
CA ARG A 2 39.83 53.18 44.96
C ARG A 2 39.49 53.01 43.49
N ASP A 3 40.18 52.10 42.82
CA ASP A 3 39.88 51.71 41.44
C ASP A 3 38.62 50.85 41.39
N TRP A 4 37.57 51.39 40.77
CA TRP A 4 36.38 50.63 40.40
C TRP A 4 36.62 50.00 39.04
N ARG A 5 37.02 48.73 39.01
CA ARG A 5 37.02 47.94 37.77
C ARG A 5 35.61 47.41 37.55
N CYS A 6 34.91 47.98 36.56
CA CYS A 6 33.69 47.40 36.01
C CYS A 6 34.04 46.05 35.35
N THR A 7 33.68 44.95 35.99
CA THR A 7 33.70 43.62 35.37
C THR A 7 32.48 43.51 34.45
N GLN A 8 32.69 43.63 33.14
CA GLN A 8 31.66 43.36 32.15
C GLN A 8 31.47 41.84 32.05
N THR A 9 30.36 41.33 32.58
CA THR A 9 29.95 39.93 32.38
C THR A 9 29.33 39.81 30.99
N ALA A 10 30.10 39.31 30.02
CA ALA A 10 29.58 38.96 28.71
C ALA A 10 28.76 37.66 28.81
N ILE A 11 27.43 37.78 28.72
CA ILE A 11 26.52 36.63 28.64
C ILE A 11 26.59 36.12 27.19
N LEU A 12 27.29 35.01 26.99
CA LEU A 12 27.32 34.30 25.71
C LEU A 12 25.95 33.63 25.50
N LEU A 13 25.06 34.28 24.76
CA LEU A 13 23.82 33.68 24.27
C LEU A 13 24.19 32.67 23.17
N VAL A 14 24.32 31.39 23.55
CA VAL A 14 24.42 30.29 22.58
C VAL A 14 23.00 30.04 22.05
N THR A 15 22.64 30.69 20.96
CA THR A 15 21.45 30.37 20.18
C THR A 15 21.66 29.01 19.53
N VAL A 16 21.20 27.95 20.19
CA VAL A 16 21.06 26.61 19.59
C VAL A 16 19.92 26.71 18.57
N THR A 17 20.28 26.91 17.30
CA THR A 17 19.34 26.81 16.19
C THR A 17 18.89 25.36 16.05
N PHE A 18 17.72 25.05 16.63
CA PHE A 18 16.99 23.83 16.29
C PHE A 18 16.55 23.94 14.82
N LEU A 19 17.24 23.23 13.92
CA LEU A 19 16.70 22.93 12.60
C LEU A 19 15.41 22.14 12.79
N GLN A 20 14.28 22.82 12.66
CA GLN A 20 12.98 22.17 12.69
C GLN A 20 12.79 21.46 11.35
N PHE A 21 13.13 20.17 11.32
CA PHE A 21 12.70 19.28 10.25
C PHE A 21 11.16 19.20 10.32
N GLN A 22 10.47 19.96 9.48
CA GLN A 22 9.03 19.83 9.33
C GLN A 22 8.75 18.55 8.55
N THR A 23 8.43 17.47 9.26
CA THR A 23 7.86 16.27 8.65
C THR A 23 6.46 16.62 8.15
N VAL A 24 6.26 16.65 6.83
CA VAL A 24 4.92 16.82 6.26
C VAL A 24 4.32 15.44 6.11
N GLU A 25 3.31 15.13 6.93
CA GLU A 25 2.48 13.95 6.76
C GLU A 25 1.42 14.25 5.70
N SER A 26 1.51 13.61 4.54
CA SER A 26 0.46 13.69 3.52
C SER A 26 -0.39 12.42 3.55
N ALA A 27 -1.69 12.57 3.78
CA ALA A 27 -2.64 11.47 3.68
C ALA A 27 -3.01 11.22 2.21
N TYR A 28 -3.13 9.95 1.81
CA TYR A 28 -3.57 9.56 0.48
C TYR A 28 -4.68 8.52 0.52
N GLN A 29 -5.47 8.49 -0.55
CA GLN A 29 -6.41 7.41 -0.86
C GLN A 29 -6.16 6.90 -2.28
N LEU A 30 -5.87 5.61 -2.41
CA LEU A 30 -5.80 4.90 -3.67
C LEU A 30 -7.08 4.09 -3.86
N ARG A 31 -7.80 4.35 -4.97
CA ARG A 31 -9.02 3.60 -5.33
C ARG A 31 -8.73 2.67 -6.49
N VAL A 32 -8.89 1.37 -6.27
CA VAL A 32 -8.65 0.33 -7.28
C VAL A 32 -9.99 -0.29 -7.66
N ARG A 33 -10.37 -0.18 -8.94
CA ARG A 33 -11.59 -0.78 -9.47
C ARG A 33 -11.23 -2.00 -10.32
N ALA A 34 -11.73 -3.16 -9.92
CA ALA A 34 -11.69 -4.36 -10.77
C ALA A 34 -12.85 -4.28 -11.77
N HIS A 35 -12.62 -4.59 -13.04
CA HIS A 35 -13.64 -4.43 -14.08
C HIS A 35 -14.04 -5.75 -14.76
N ARG A 36 -13.05 -6.54 -15.20
CA ARG A 36 -13.25 -7.84 -15.81
C ARG A 36 -12.05 -8.75 -15.51
N TYR A 37 -12.32 -10.03 -15.34
CA TYR A 37 -11.32 -11.09 -15.39
C TYR A 37 -11.56 -11.97 -16.62
N ARG A 38 -10.48 -12.50 -17.19
CA ARG A 38 -10.54 -13.37 -18.36
C ARG A 38 -9.45 -14.45 -18.31
N ASN A 39 -9.86 -15.71 -18.41
CA ASN A 39 -9.03 -16.90 -18.53
C ASN A 39 -9.70 -17.92 -19.46
N SER A 40 -9.91 -17.53 -20.71
CA SER A 40 -10.71 -18.31 -21.67
C SER A 40 -10.15 -19.71 -21.98
N ASP A 41 -8.90 -19.97 -21.64
CA ASP A 41 -8.23 -21.25 -21.89
C ASP A 41 -8.21 -22.15 -20.63
N SER A 42 -8.77 -21.67 -19.52
CA SER A 42 -8.84 -22.37 -18.22
C SER A 42 -7.47 -22.88 -17.75
N ARG A 43 -6.45 -22.02 -17.86
CA ARG A 43 -5.05 -22.35 -17.56
C ARG A 43 -4.55 -21.72 -16.28
N LEU A 44 -3.67 -22.45 -15.62
CA LEU A 44 -2.84 -21.97 -14.50
C LEU A 44 -1.62 -21.21 -15.02
N SER A 45 -0.89 -20.55 -14.12
CA SER A 45 0.29 -19.75 -14.49
C SER A 45 1.45 -20.56 -15.06
N ASP A 46 1.42 -21.89 -14.90
CA ASP A 46 2.38 -22.84 -15.45
C ASP A 46 1.89 -23.50 -16.76
N ASP A 47 0.82 -22.98 -17.36
CA ASP A 47 0.18 -23.47 -18.59
C ASP A 47 -0.51 -24.85 -18.46
N SER A 48 -0.64 -25.37 -17.24
CA SER A 48 -1.47 -26.55 -16.98
C SER A 48 -2.96 -26.21 -16.91
N SER A 49 -3.85 -27.19 -17.12
CA SER A 49 -5.30 -27.01 -16.97
C SER A 49 -5.72 -27.04 -15.50
N CYS A 50 -6.73 -26.23 -15.15
CA CYS A 50 -7.19 -26.08 -13.76
C CYS A 50 -7.69 -27.38 -13.11
N ASP A 51 -8.44 -28.22 -13.84
CA ASP A 51 -8.94 -29.52 -13.36
C ASP A 51 -8.20 -30.74 -13.96
N GLY A 52 -6.97 -30.55 -14.45
CA GLY A 52 -6.20 -31.64 -15.05
C GLY A 52 -6.83 -32.16 -16.37
N PHE A 53 -6.87 -33.49 -16.56
CA PHE A 53 -7.16 -34.12 -17.86
C PHE A 53 -8.56 -33.84 -18.43
N PHE A 54 -9.52 -33.41 -17.61
CA PHE A 54 -10.93 -33.31 -18.00
C PHE A 54 -11.39 -31.91 -18.42
N GLY A 55 -10.50 -30.90 -18.40
CA GLY A 55 -10.82 -29.56 -18.90
C GLY A 55 -12.01 -28.93 -18.17
N GLY A 56 -11.79 -28.52 -16.92
CA GLY A 56 -12.76 -27.78 -16.12
C GLY A 56 -12.36 -26.32 -15.92
N GLN A 57 -13.32 -25.53 -15.44
CA GLN A 57 -13.15 -24.11 -15.17
C GLN A 57 -12.28 -23.89 -13.94
N CYS A 58 -11.56 -22.76 -13.88
CA CYS A 58 -10.76 -22.46 -12.71
C CYS A 58 -11.62 -21.88 -11.58
N GLU A 59 -11.44 -22.42 -10.38
CA GLU A 59 -11.96 -21.81 -9.15
C GLU A 59 -11.11 -20.59 -8.80
N ASN A 60 -11.55 -19.42 -9.28
CA ASN A 60 -10.76 -18.20 -9.17
C ASN A 60 -10.97 -17.47 -7.83
N ARG A 61 -9.86 -17.05 -7.21
CA ARG A 61 -9.82 -16.18 -6.03
C ARG A 61 -8.85 -15.02 -6.27
N PHE A 62 -9.24 -13.81 -5.85
CA PHE A 62 -8.45 -12.61 -6.08
C PHE A 62 -7.90 -12.04 -4.79
N ASN A 63 -6.60 -11.75 -4.78
CA ASN A 63 -5.89 -11.10 -3.70
C ASN A 63 -5.35 -9.75 -4.19
N PHE A 64 -5.69 -8.69 -3.47
CA PHE A 64 -5.20 -7.34 -3.72
C PHE A 64 -4.33 -6.93 -2.54
N CYS A 65 -3.10 -6.51 -2.82
CA CYS A 65 -2.10 -6.21 -1.80
C CYS A 65 -1.41 -4.89 -2.14
N MET A 66 -1.50 -3.90 -1.24
CA MET A 66 -0.77 -2.65 -1.43
C MET A 66 0.60 -2.73 -0.75
N ARG A 67 1.64 -2.42 -1.52
CA ARG A 67 3.04 -2.41 -1.07
C ARG A 67 3.72 -1.10 -1.44
N GLY A 68 4.80 -0.77 -0.72
CA GLY A 68 5.67 0.35 -1.07
C GLY A 68 6.45 0.06 -2.37
N HIS A 69 6.79 1.12 -3.09
CA HIS A 69 7.67 1.02 -4.25
C HIS A 69 9.04 0.43 -3.82
N GLY A 70 9.53 -0.59 -4.54
CA GLY A 70 10.79 -1.27 -4.21
C GLY A 70 10.68 -2.43 -3.20
N ALA A 71 9.48 -2.73 -2.69
CA ALA A 71 9.25 -3.98 -1.95
C ALA A 71 9.56 -5.19 -2.86
N SER A 72 10.08 -6.29 -2.30
CA SER A 72 10.37 -7.48 -3.11
C SER A 72 9.10 -7.98 -3.80
N ARG A 73 9.27 -8.52 -5.01
CA ARG A 73 8.19 -9.12 -5.81
C ARG A 73 7.72 -10.46 -5.25
N ASP A 74 8.24 -10.90 -4.10
CA ASP A 74 7.91 -12.20 -3.54
C ASP A 74 6.38 -12.28 -3.32
N ASN A 75 5.79 -13.40 -3.73
CA ASN A 75 4.36 -13.70 -3.62
C ASN A 75 3.91 -13.93 -2.16
N ASN A 76 4.58 -13.31 -1.19
CA ASN A 76 4.19 -13.38 0.21
C ASN A 76 2.97 -12.47 0.45
N TRP A 77 1.79 -12.97 0.11
CA TRP A 77 0.51 -12.32 0.33
C TRP A 77 0.19 -12.06 1.81
N ASN A 78 0.96 -12.67 2.74
CA ASN A 78 0.83 -12.40 4.17
C ASN A 78 1.48 -11.06 4.58
N ASN A 79 2.24 -10.41 3.69
CA ASN A 79 2.91 -9.14 3.97
C ASN A 79 2.43 -8.03 3.04
N CYS A 80 1.32 -7.40 3.43
CA CYS A 80 0.70 -6.26 2.73
C CYS A 80 0.60 -5.07 3.70
N PRO A 81 1.71 -4.38 3.98
CA PRO A 81 1.79 -3.38 5.05
C PRO A 81 0.90 -2.16 4.81
N ARG A 82 0.43 -1.94 3.58
CA ARG A 82 -0.50 -0.85 3.21
C ARG A 82 -1.93 -1.32 2.98
N GLY A 83 -2.25 -2.52 3.45
CA GLY A 83 -3.59 -3.13 3.38
C GLY A 83 -3.72 -4.20 2.30
N SER A 84 -4.71 -5.07 2.50
CA SER A 84 -5.06 -6.13 1.55
C SER A 84 -6.57 -6.35 1.49
N PHE A 85 -7.04 -6.87 0.36
CA PHE A 85 -8.40 -7.37 0.18
C PHE A 85 -8.31 -8.75 -0.47
N THR A 86 -9.13 -9.67 -0.01
CA THR A 86 -9.19 -11.02 -0.55
C THR A 86 -10.62 -11.41 -0.78
N THR A 87 -10.93 -11.88 -1.98
CA THR A 87 -12.26 -12.35 -2.33
C THR A 87 -12.48 -13.78 -1.82
N GLY A 88 -13.74 -14.20 -1.76
CA GLY A 88 -14.07 -15.62 -1.81
C GLY A 88 -13.81 -16.20 -3.21
N GLU A 89 -14.11 -17.49 -3.37
CA GLU A 89 -14.16 -18.13 -4.69
C GLU A 89 -15.24 -17.46 -5.56
N VAL A 90 -14.86 -17.13 -6.79
CA VAL A 90 -15.71 -16.49 -7.78
C VAL A 90 -16.18 -17.50 -8.85
N GLY A 91 -15.54 -18.67 -8.93
CA GLY A 91 -16.03 -19.86 -9.66
C GLY A 91 -15.91 -19.84 -11.19
N ASP A 92 -15.70 -18.68 -11.80
CA ASP A 92 -15.73 -18.53 -13.27
C ASP A 92 -14.39 -18.08 -13.87
N ASP A 93 -14.08 -18.58 -15.07
CA ASP A 93 -12.90 -18.19 -15.87
C ASP A 93 -13.02 -16.81 -16.51
N ASP A 94 -14.24 -16.44 -16.91
CA ASP A 94 -14.51 -15.20 -17.64
C ASP A 94 -15.72 -14.51 -16.99
N PHE A 95 -15.49 -13.40 -16.30
CA PHE A 95 -16.59 -12.68 -15.65
C PHE A 95 -16.31 -11.19 -15.46
N TYR A 96 -17.39 -10.45 -15.21
CA TYR A 96 -17.35 -9.02 -14.88
C TYR A 96 -17.52 -8.82 -13.39
N PHE A 97 -16.69 -7.95 -12.83
CA PHE A 97 -16.81 -7.56 -11.44
C PHE A 97 -18.01 -6.62 -11.26
N GLY A 98 -18.79 -6.82 -10.21
CA GLY A 98 -19.92 -5.95 -9.87
C GLY A 98 -19.48 -4.51 -9.61
N THR A 99 -20.34 -3.54 -9.93
CA THR A 99 -20.03 -2.10 -9.82
C THR A 99 -19.68 -1.67 -8.40
N TYR A 100 -20.30 -2.29 -7.39
CA TYR A 100 -20.21 -1.87 -5.98
C TYR A 100 -19.50 -2.91 -5.09
N GLN A 101 -19.43 -4.16 -5.55
CA GLN A 101 -18.76 -5.26 -4.86
C GLN A 101 -18.23 -6.26 -5.88
N ILE A 102 -17.07 -6.87 -5.59
CA ILE A 102 -16.49 -7.94 -6.39
C ILE A 102 -17.24 -9.25 -6.10
N TYR A 103 -17.04 -9.81 -4.91
CA TYR A 103 -17.62 -11.06 -4.42
C TYR A 103 -17.32 -11.18 -2.92
N SER A 104 -18.14 -11.90 -2.15
CA SER A 104 -17.95 -12.11 -0.70
C SER A 104 -17.72 -10.83 0.13
N GLY A 105 -18.39 -9.73 -0.24
CA GLY A 105 -18.35 -8.47 0.52
C GLY A 105 -17.11 -7.59 0.28
N VAL A 106 -16.21 -7.95 -0.65
CA VAL A 106 -15.10 -7.05 -1.04
C VAL A 106 -15.66 -5.87 -1.84
N PRO A 107 -15.46 -4.62 -1.38
CA PRO A 107 -15.98 -3.44 -2.06
C PRO A 107 -15.31 -3.25 -3.42
N ASN A 108 -16.06 -2.75 -4.39
CA ASN A 108 -15.54 -2.30 -5.67
C ASN A 108 -16.02 -0.86 -5.89
N PRO A 109 -15.15 0.17 -5.94
CA PRO A 109 -13.69 0.10 -5.83
C PRO A 109 -13.20 -0.23 -4.41
N MET A 110 -12.05 -0.91 -4.33
CA MET A 110 -11.28 -1.06 -3.10
C MET A 110 -10.57 0.26 -2.79
N VAL A 111 -10.57 0.65 -1.52
CA VAL A 111 -9.92 1.90 -1.06
C VAL A 111 -8.77 1.53 -0.14
N PHE A 112 -7.55 1.83 -0.58
CA PHE A 112 -6.36 1.77 0.26
C PHE A 112 -6.05 3.19 0.75
N SER A 113 -5.84 3.34 2.04
CA SER A 113 -5.50 4.63 2.65
C SER A 113 -4.19 4.51 3.41
N GLY A 114 -3.44 5.59 3.47
CA GLY A 114 -2.20 5.63 4.24
C GLY A 114 -1.64 7.04 4.30
N THR A 115 -0.48 7.15 4.93
CA THR A 115 0.27 8.40 5.00
C THR A 115 1.65 8.23 4.38
N ILE A 116 2.13 9.27 3.72
CA ILE A 116 3.49 9.36 3.18
C ILE A 116 4.23 10.41 4.00
N TRP A 117 5.39 10.00 4.51
CA TRP A 117 6.34 10.88 5.16
C TRP A 117 7.32 11.40 4.12
N GLU A 118 7.24 12.68 3.77
CA GLU A 118 8.31 13.36 3.05
C GLU A 118 9.14 14.17 4.03
N VAL A 119 10.44 13.86 4.10
CA VAL A 119 11.41 14.73 4.78
C VAL A 119 11.82 15.79 3.77
N ARG A 120 11.32 17.02 3.95
CA ARG A 120 11.86 18.18 3.23
C ARG A 120 13.13 18.63 3.95
N VAL A 121 14.24 18.61 3.22
CA VAL A 121 15.55 19.14 3.64
C VAL A 121 15.66 20.59 3.21
#